data_AF-A0A938SB78-F1
#
_entry.id   AF-A0A938SB78-F1
#
_cell.length_a   1.000
_cell.length_b   1.000
_cell.length_c   1.000
_cell.angle_alpha   90.00
_cell.angle_beta   90.00
_cell.angle_gamma   90.00
#
_symmetry.space_group_name_H-M   'P 1'
#
loop_
_entity.id
_entity.type
_entity.pdbx_description
1 polymer ?
#
loop_
_entity_poly.entity_id
_entity_poly.type
_entity_poly.pdbx_seq_one_letter_code
_entity_poly.pdbx_strand_id
1 'polypeptide(L)'
;MSTPDSGSDRAPKPSRRSAWAFVLACVVLTLLVLALIATNRIRLGVPGEWVWEYLPTERWEEIWSPALALAVFLALAWFINRHVQRAAATRAETVAILVGVFFAHWLMQMNVGYLGKLGLHDFAAITITPWSNGYYADAISTPSVTRLLQRYPDLMPTLQPHSRTHPPGPILFYWSFNAFYERFPSAAEWALSALHGSSFDPAGPVAKVEEVMNYTFTPAQKAGAWTASISLPLAFGLTLFPLYYLARRLAGPLLA
;
A
#
# COMPACT_ATOMS: atom_id res chain seq x y z
N MET A 1 -10.63 49.88 28.70
CA MET A 1 -10.86 48.77 27.75
C MET A 1 -10.34 47.50 28.38
N SER A 2 -11.23 46.72 28.97
CA SER A 2 -10.94 45.43 29.60
C SER A 2 -10.83 44.35 28.52
N THR A 3 -9.67 43.69 28.44
CA THR A 3 -9.46 42.49 27.62
C THR A 3 -10.40 41.39 28.11
N PRO A 4 -11.21 40.76 27.25
CA PRO A 4 -12.06 39.65 27.67
C PRO A 4 -11.16 38.51 28.13
N ASP A 5 -11.38 38.12 29.38
CA ASP A 5 -10.77 36.98 30.04
C ASP A 5 -11.13 35.72 29.22
N SER A 6 -10.19 35.21 28.41
CA SER A 6 -10.37 34.02 27.57
C SER A 6 -10.31 32.73 28.40
N GLY A 7 -10.90 32.80 29.60
CA GLY A 7 -10.88 31.78 30.62
C GLY A 7 -11.69 30.54 30.21
N SER A 8 -10.96 29.44 30.05
CA SER A 8 -11.34 28.12 30.57
C SER A 8 -12.28 27.17 29.81
N ASP A 9 -12.70 27.43 28.57
CA ASP A 9 -13.41 26.40 27.77
C ASP A 9 -12.47 25.35 27.15
N ARG A 10 -11.51 24.85 27.93
CA ARG A 10 -10.75 23.66 27.52
C ARG A 10 -11.51 22.43 27.99
N ALA A 11 -12.06 21.69 27.03
CA ALA A 11 -12.71 20.40 27.29
C ALA A 11 -11.85 19.53 28.24
N PRO A 12 -12.46 18.88 29.25
CA PRO A 12 -11.73 18.08 30.21
C PRO A 12 -10.95 16.96 29.50
N LYS A 13 -9.66 16.83 29.83
CA LYS A 13 -8.84 15.75 29.27
C LYS A 13 -9.43 14.40 29.69
N PRO A 14 -9.62 13.44 28.76
CA PRO A 14 -10.11 12.13 29.11
C PRO A 14 -9.17 11.45 30.10
N SER A 15 -9.74 10.79 31.10
CA SER A 15 -8.97 10.02 32.07
C SER A 15 -8.20 8.88 31.39
N ARG A 16 -7.04 8.49 31.94
CA ARG A 16 -6.27 7.33 31.43
C ARG A 16 -7.13 6.06 31.38
N ARG A 17 -8.07 5.90 32.33
CA ARG A 17 -9.01 4.76 32.37
C ARG A 17 -9.99 4.77 31.20
N SER A 18 -10.57 5.93 30.87
CA SER A 18 -11.49 6.04 29.73
C SER A 18 -10.78 5.85 28.39
N ALA A 19 -9.53 6.32 28.26
CA ALA A 19 -8.72 6.06 27.07
C ALA A 19 -8.43 4.55 26.89
N TRP A 20 -8.06 3.84 27.96
CA TRP A 20 -7.84 2.38 27.90
C TRP A 20 -9.13 1.59 27.65
N ALA A 21 -10.25 1.99 28.27
CA ALA A 21 -11.54 1.37 28.02
C ALA A 21 -11.94 1.51 26.54
N PHE A 22 -11.70 2.68 25.94
CA PHE A 22 -11.92 2.91 24.53
C PHE A 22 -11.04 2.03 23.64
N VAL A 23 -9.72 1.99 23.90
CA VAL A 23 -8.79 1.12 23.15
C VAL A 23 -9.20 -0.35 23.26
N LEU A 24 -9.51 -0.82 24.47
CA LEU A 24 -9.97 -2.20 24.69
C LEU A 24 -11.26 -2.49 23.92
N ALA A 25 -12.23 -1.57 23.95
CA ALA A 25 -13.47 -1.71 23.19
C ALA A 25 -13.20 -1.81 21.68
N CYS A 26 -12.32 -0.97 21.13
CA CYS A 26 -11.91 -1.04 19.73
C CYS A 26 -11.23 -2.36 19.38
N VAL A 27 -10.33 -2.87 20.23
CA VAL A 27 -9.66 -4.16 20.03
C VAL A 27 -10.67 -5.30 20.05
N VAL A 28 -11.55 -5.35 21.07
CA VAL A 28 -12.57 -6.40 21.19
C VAL A 28 -13.52 -6.38 20.00
N LEU A 29 -13.99 -5.20 19.59
CA LEU A 29 -14.87 -5.06 18.43
C LEU A 29 -14.18 -5.52 17.15
N THR A 30 -12.91 -5.15 16.96
CA THR A 30 -12.11 -5.58 15.80
C THR A 30 -11.97 -7.11 15.77
N LEU A 31 -11.60 -7.72 16.90
CA LEU A 31 -11.48 -9.18 17.01
C LEU A 31 -12.82 -9.89 16.79
N LEU A 32 -13.94 -9.32 17.27
CA LEU A 32 -15.27 -9.85 17.04
C LEU A 32 -15.62 -9.82 15.54
N VAL A 33 -15.39 -8.69 14.87
CA VAL A 33 -15.62 -8.57 13.42
C VAL A 33 -14.77 -9.56 12.64
N LEU A 34 -13.47 -9.67 12.98
CA LEU A 34 -12.56 -10.63 12.35
C LEU A 34 -13.01 -12.07 12.60
N ALA A 35 -13.48 -12.42 13.79
CA ALA A 35 -14.01 -13.74 14.09
C ALA A 35 -15.29 -14.05 13.30
N LEU A 36 -16.19 -13.08 13.15
CA LEU A 36 -17.41 -13.24 12.34
C LEU A 36 -17.10 -13.42 10.85
N ILE A 37 -16.08 -12.72 10.34
CA ILE A 37 -15.57 -12.90 8.98
C ILE A 37 -14.91 -14.28 8.83
N ALA A 38 -14.00 -14.65 9.73
CA ALA A 38 -13.27 -15.91 9.71
C ALA A 38 -14.19 -17.14 9.83
N THR A 39 -15.32 -17.01 10.52
CA THR A 39 -16.34 -18.07 10.65
C THR A 39 -17.42 -18.00 9.56
N ASN A 40 -17.23 -17.16 8.53
CA ASN A 40 -18.17 -16.97 7.41
C ASN A 40 -19.59 -16.61 7.86
N ARG A 41 -19.75 -16.01 9.06
CA ARG A 41 -21.02 -15.50 9.59
C ARG A 41 -21.37 -14.16 8.95
N ILE A 42 -20.35 -13.40 8.60
CA ILE A 42 -20.45 -12.21 7.74
C ILE A 42 -19.66 -12.51 6.48
N ARG A 43 -20.35 -12.48 5.34
CA ARG A 43 -19.73 -12.53 4.02
C ARG A 43 -19.45 -11.11 3.57
N LEU A 44 -18.21 -10.83 3.18
CA LEU A 44 -17.84 -9.56 2.57
C LEU A 44 -18.33 -9.57 1.12
N GLY A 45 -19.25 -8.68 0.80
CA GLY A 45 -19.78 -8.52 -0.57
C GLY A 45 -21.25 -8.18 -0.63
N VAL A 46 -21.78 -8.16 -1.85
CA VAL A 46 -23.19 -7.93 -2.15
C VAL A 46 -23.78 -9.26 -2.66
N PRO A 47 -24.64 -9.94 -1.86
CA PRO A 47 -25.24 -11.20 -2.28
C PRO A 47 -25.97 -11.09 -3.62
N GLY A 48 -25.63 -11.97 -4.56
CA GLY A 48 -26.17 -11.96 -5.92
C GLY A 48 -25.33 -11.16 -6.94
N GLU A 49 -24.37 -10.35 -6.48
CA GLU A 49 -23.43 -9.64 -7.37
C GLU A 49 -22.01 -10.19 -7.22
N TRP A 50 -21.40 -10.02 -6.05
CA TRP A 50 -20.04 -10.46 -5.77
C TRP A 50 -19.88 -10.75 -4.28
N VAL A 51 -19.14 -11.80 -3.94
CA VAL A 51 -18.81 -12.17 -2.57
C VAL A 51 -17.35 -12.60 -2.53
N TRP A 52 -16.58 -12.13 -1.55
CA TRP A 52 -15.22 -12.59 -1.34
C TRP A 52 -15.19 -14.08 -1.04
N GLU A 53 -14.38 -14.81 -1.79
CA GLU A 53 -14.03 -16.18 -1.48
C GLU A 53 -13.05 -16.17 -0.28
N TYR A 54 -13.42 -16.84 0.81
CA TYR A 54 -12.51 -17.04 1.93
C TYR A 54 -11.61 -18.23 1.64
N LEU A 55 -10.32 -17.94 1.52
CA LEU A 55 -9.30 -18.95 1.26
C LEU A 55 -8.62 -19.26 2.59
N PRO A 56 -8.89 -20.43 3.19
CA PRO A 56 -8.17 -20.82 4.39
C PRO A 56 -6.69 -20.96 4.05
N THR A 57 -5.84 -20.39 4.89
CA THR A 57 -4.40 -20.63 4.84
C THR A 57 -4.16 -22.10 5.19
N GLU A 58 -3.64 -22.89 4.26
CA GLU A 58 -3.44 -24.33 4.48
C GLU A 58 -2.14 -24.62 5.26
N ARG A 59 -1.22 -23.65 5.28
CA ARG A 59 0.13 -23.82 5.78
C ARG A 59 0.46 -22.79 6.87
N TRP A 60 0.96 -23.27 8.01
CA TRP A 60 1.39 -22.37 9.08
C TRP A 60 2.56 -21.47 8.63
N GLU A 61 3.34 -21.98 7.67
CA GLU A 61 4.48 -21.31 7.03
C GLU A 61 4.09 -19.99 6.35
N GLU A 62 2.81 -19.81 6.00
CA GLU A 62 2.30 -18.59 5.37
C GLU A 62 1.94 -17.52 6.42
N ILE A 63 1.69 -17.92 7.67
CA ILE A 63 1.20 -17.03 8.73
C ILE A 63 2.33 -16.40 9.54
N TRP A 64 3.42 -17.14 9.79
CA TRP A 64 4.45 -16.69 10.72
C TRP A 64 5.19 -15.45 10.24
N SER A 65 5.38 -15.27 8.93
CA SER A 65 6.08 -14.12 8.38
C SER A 65 5.25 -12.82 8.50
N PRO A 66 3.94 -12.77 8.15
CA PRO A 66 3.05 -11.67 8.53
C PRO A 66 2.97 -11.45 10.05
N ALA A 67 2.88 -12.52 10.84
CA ALA A 67 2.82 -12.41 12.29
C ALA A 67 4.09 -11.79 12.88
N LEU A 68 5.27 -12.17 12.36
CA LEU A 68 6.54 -11.59 12.73
C LEU A 68 6.64 -10.13 12.29
N ALA A 69 6.23 -9.81 11.06
CA ALA A 69 6.17 -8.42 10.58
C ALA A 69 5.27 -7.56 11.49
N LEU A 70 4.15 -8.11 11.95
CA LEU A 70 3.24 -7.44 12.90
C LEU A 70 3.89 -7.26 14.26
N ALA A 71 4.54 -8.30 14.79
CA ALA A 71 5.25 -8.21 16.06
C ALA A 71 6.34 -7.14 16.01
N VAL A 72 7.12 -7.07 14.93
CA VAL A 72 8.15 -6.03 14.71
C VAL A 72 7.51 -4.64 14.63
N PHE A 73 6.43 -4.49 13.87
CA PHE A 73 5.70 -3.22 13.76
C PHE A 73 5.16 -2.74 15.12
N LEU A 74 4.56 -3.64 15.90
CA LEU A 74 4.03 -3.33 17.23
C LEU A 74 5.14 -3.04 18.24
N ALA A 75 6.25 -3.78 18.20
CA ALA A 75 7.42 -3.53 19.04
C ALA A 75 8.01 -2.15 18.74
N LEU A 76 8.11 -1.78 17.45
CA LEU A 76 8.57 -0.47 17.03
C LEU A 76 7.61 0.64 17.50
N ALA A 77 6.30 0.46 17.34
CA ALA A 77 5.30 1.40 17.83
C ALA A 77 5.38 1.58 19.36
N TRP A 78 5.54 0.48 20.10
CA TRP A 78 5.72 0.51 21.55
C TRP A 78 7.00 1.23 21.96
N PHE A 79 8.12 0.93 21.28
CA PHE A 79 9.41 1.57 21.50
C PHE A 79 9.34 3.08 21.25
N ILE A 80 8.74 3.49 20.13
CA ILE A 80 8.51 4.89 19.78
C ILE A 80 7.66 5.57 20.85
N ASN A 81 6.54 4.97 21.24
CA ASN A 81 5.67 5.54 22.27
C ASN A 81 6.42 5.73 23.60
N ARG A 82 7.27 4.77 23.99
CA ARG A 82 8.09 4.87 25.21
C ARG A 82 9.17 5.95 25.10
N HIS A 83 9.83 6.07 23.96
CA HIS A 83 10.90 7.06 23.74
C HIS A 83 10.35 8.48 23.62
N VAL A 84 9.29 8.66 22.83
CA VAL A 84 8.61 9.93 22.62
C VAL A 84 8.02 10.47 23.93
N GLN A 85 7.55 9.61 24.83
CA GLN A 85 7.06 10.02 26.15
C GLN A 85 8.16 10.43 27.14
N ARG A 86 9.45 10.15 26.87
CA ARG A 86 10.52 10.31 27.87
C ARG A 86 11.30 11.62 27.76
N ALA A 87 11.39 12.25 26.59
CA ALA A 87 12.01 13.57 26.37
C ALA A 87 11.90 13.95 24.87
N ALA A 88 12.23 15.20 24.56
CA ALA A 88 12.36 15.72 23.19
C ALA A 88 13.33 14.87 22.37
N ALA A 89 12.80 13.95 21.55
CA ALA A 89 13.60 13.18 20.61
C ALA A 89 14.39 14.15 19.73
N THR A 90 15.69 13.90 19.58
CA THR A 90 16.52 14.67 18.66
C THR A 90 15.96 14.55 17.24
N ARG A 91 16.33 15.51 16.37
CA ARG A 91 15.96 15.44 14.95
C ARG A 91 16.44 14.14 14.30
N ALA A 92 17.64 13.67 14.66
CA ALA A 92 18.20 12.44 14.14
C ALA A 92 17.40 11.21 14.59
N GLU A 93 17.04 11.10 15.87
CA GLU A 93 16.19 10.02 16.38
C GLU A 93 14.81 10.03 15.73
N THR A 94 14.22 11.21 15.55
CA THR A 94 12.94 11.36 14.85
C THR A 94 13.02 10.84 13.42
N VAL A 95 14.06 11.22 12.68
CA VAL A 95 14.27 10.74 11.30
C VAL A 95 14.49 9.22 11.29
N ALA A 96 15.32 8.69 12.19
CA ALA A 96 15.57 7.25 12.29
C ALA A 96 14.28 6.47 12.60
N ILE A 97 13.44 6.98 13.49
CA ILE A 97 12.12 6.43 13.80
C ILE A 97 11.23 6.43 12.56
N LEU A 98 11.11 7.56 11.86
CA LEU A 98 10.24 7.66 10.68
C LEU A 98 10.70 6.72 9.56
N VAL A 99 12.01 6.63 9.32
CA VAL A 99 12.60 5.69 8.38
C VAL A 99 12.35 4.24 8.81
N GLY A 100 12.50 3.92 10.10
CA GLY A 100 12.22 2.60 10.63
C GLY A 100 10.74 2.20 10.45
N VAL A 101 9.81 3.10 10.76
CA VAL A 101 8.36 2.85 10.59
C VAL A 101 8.01 2.73 9.12
N PHE A 102 8.62 3.55 8.26
CA PHE A 102 8.46 3.47 6.81
C PHE A 102 8.82 2.08 6.27
N PHE A 103 9.99 1.55 6.63
CA PHE A 103 10.41 0.22 6.19
C PHE A 103 9.60 -0.90 6.85
N ALA A 104 9.24 -0.77 8.13
CA ALA A 104 8.37 -1.74 8.79
C ALA A 104 6.98 -1.82 8.13
N HIS A 105 6.42 -0.66 7.76
CA HIS A 105 5.16 -0.57 7.01
C HIS A 105 5.29 -1.21 5.62
N TRP A 106 6.36 -0.91 4.88
CA TRP A 106 6.59 -1.53 3.57
C TRP A 106 6.72 -3.06 3.68
N LEU A 107 7.51 -3.54 4.64
CA LEU A 107 7.68 -4.98 4.89
C LEU A 107 6.35 -5.63 5.27
N MET A 108 5.53 -4.96 6.08
CA MET A 108 4.18 -5.42 6.41
C MET A 108 3.33 -5.60 5.15
N GLN A 109 3.31 -4.61 4.24
CA GLN A 109 2.54 -4.72 2.99
C GLN A 109 3.01 -5.89 2.12
N MET A 110 4.33 -6.12 2.03
CA MET A 110 4.88 -7.27 1.31
C MET A 110 4.44 -8.60 1.93
N ASN A 111 4.47 -8.70 3.27
CA ASN A 111 4.05 -9.92 3.97
C ASN A 111 2.55 -10.18 3.84
N VAL A 112 1.71 -9.15 3.87
CA VAL A 112 0.28 -9.32 3.60
C VAL A 112 0.05 -9.78 2.17
N GLY A 113 0.78 -9.23 1.19
CA GLY A 113 0.69 -9.70 -0.20
C GLY A 113 1.19 -11.14 -0.37
N TYR A 114 2.13 -11.60 0.45
CA TYR A 114 2.59 -13.00 0.46
C TYR A 114 1.48 -14.00 0.83
N LEU A 115 0.41 -13.56 1.49
CA LEU A 115 -0.77 -14.41 1.78
C LEU A 115 -1.69 -14.62 0.56
N GLY A 116 -1.40 -13.99 -0.59
CA GLY A 116 -2.15 -14.19 -1.83
C GLY A 116 -2.00 -15.61 -2.39
N LYS A 117 -2.90 -16.01 -3.30
CA LYS A 117 -2.89 -17.36 -3.91
C LYS A 117 -1.55 -17.65 -4.62
N LEU A 118 -0.92 -16.63 -5.18
CA LEU A 118 0.38 -16.74 -5.83
C LEU A 118 1.49 -16.09 -5.00
N GLY A 119 1.23 -15.80 -3.72
CA GLY A 119 2.14 -15.05 -2.85
C GLY A 119 2.58 -13.72 -3.46
N LEU A 120 3.87 -13.41 -3.38
CA LEU A 120 4.41 -12.15 -3.90
C LEU A 120 4.32 -12.02 -5.42
N HIS A 121 4.08 -13.12 -6.15
CA HIS A 121 3.87 -13.07 -7.58
C HIS A 121 2.54 -12.37 -7.96
N ASP A 122 1.57 -12.31 -7.04
CA ASP A 122 0.30 -11.62 -7.26
C ASP A 122 0.50 -10.12 -7.54
N PHE A 123 1.54 -9.49 -6.99
CA PHE A 123 1.85 -8.08 -7.25
C PHE A 123 2.03 -7.79 -8.75
N ALA A 124 2.88 -8.57 -9.43
CA ALA A 124 3.10 -8.41 -10.86
C ALA A 124 1.85 -8.81 -11.66
N ALA A 125 1.22 -9.95 -11.30
CA ALA A 125 0.05 -10.48 -11.99
C ALA A 125 -1.14 -9.50 -11.96
N ILE A 126 -1.45 -8.92 -10.79
CA ILE A 126 -2.51 -7.94 -10.61
C ILE A 126 -2.19 -6.68 -11.43
N THR A 127 -0.93 -6.23 -11.44
CA THR A 127 -0.53 -5.04 -12.18
C THR A 127 -0.69 -5.20 -13.68
N ILE A 128 -0.33 -6.33 -14.26
CA ILE A 128 -0.41 -6.54 -15.71
C ILE A 128 -1.83 -6.90 -16.21
N THR A 129 -2.69 -7.39 -15.32
CA THR A 129 -4.04 -7.87 -15.69
C THR A 129 -4.97 -6.68 -15.90
N PRO A 130 -5.50 -6.41 -17.12
CA PRO A 130 -6.29 -5.21 -17.42
C PRO A 130 -7.58 -5.08 -16.60
N TRP A 131 -8.20 -6.20 -16.25
CA TRP A 131 -9.44 -6.20 -15.45
C TRP A 131 -9.18 -5.81 -13.99
N SER A 132 -7.98 -6.11 -13.48
CA SER A 132 -7.54 -5.72 -12.14
C SER A 132 -6.90 -4.33 -12.12
N ASN A 133 -6.18 -3.98 -13.18
CA ASN A 133 -5.44 -2.72 -13.28
C ASN A 133 -5.48 -2.14 -14.70
N GLY A 134 -6.58 -1.45 -15.00
CA GLY A 134 -6.78 -0.79 -16.29
C GLY A 134 -5.74 0.30 -16.59
N TYR A 135 -5.16 0.93 -15.55
CA TYR A 135 -4.18 1.99 -15.73
C TYR A 135 -2.89 1.50 -16.39
N TYR A 136 -2.45 0.29 -16.03
CA TYR A 136 -1.27 -0.31 -16.65
C TYR A 136 -1.52 -0.67 -18.13
N ALA A 137 -2.70 -1.22 -18.43
CA ALA A 137 -3.12 -1.51 -19.80
C ALA A 137 -3.21 -0.24 -20.68
N ASP A 138 -3.71 0.86 -20.14
CA ASP A 138 -3.71 2.14 -20.84
C ASP A 138 -2.30 2.73 -20.97
N ALA A 139 -1.42 2.50 -19.98
CA ALA A 139 -0.04 2.96 -20.03
C ALA A 139 0.77 2.28 -21.14
N ILE A 140 0.65 0.95 -21.32
CA ILE A 140 1.30 0.24 -22.43
C ILE A 140 0.74 0.66 -23.80
N SER A 141 -0.53 1.08 -23.85
CA SER A 141 -1.21 1.50 -25.07
C SER A 141 -0.98 2.98 -25.40
N THR A 142 -0.27 3.72 -24.52
CA THR A 142 -0.01 5.15 -24.67
C THR A 142 1.38 5.39 -25.28
N PRO A 143 1.48 5.70 -26.58
CA PRO A 143 2.78 5.95 -27.21
C PRO A 143 3.37 7.32 -26.85
N SER A 144 2.56 8.26 -26.35
CA SER A 144 3.01 9.62 -26.05
C SER A 144 2.26 10.22 -24.86
N VAL A 145 2.99 10.51 -23.78
CA VAL A 145 2.46 11.23 -22.61
C VAL A 145 1.96 12.63 -22.98
N THR A 146 2.68 13.33 -23.85
CA THR A 146 2.27 14.67 -24.31
C THR A 146 0.89 14.62 -24.96
N ARG A 147 0.67 13.66 -25.87
CA ARG A 147 -0.63 13.47 -26.51
C ARG A 147 -1.70 13.05 -25.51
N LEU A 148 -1.39 12.13 -24.60
CA LEU A 148 -2.30 11.70 -23.54
C LEU A 148 -2.78 12.90 -22.72
N LEU A 149 -1.86 13.76 -22.26
CA LEU A 149 -2.18 14.91 -21.43
C LEU A 149 -2.98 15.98 -22.19
N GLN A 150 -2.58 16.31 -23.42
CA GLN A 150 -3.26 17.33 -24.24
C GLN A 150 -4.68 16.93 -24.61
N ARG A 151 -4.93 15.63 -24.81
CA ARG A 151 -6.22 15.09 -25.25
C ARG A 151 -6.91 14.24 -24.20
N TYR A 152 -6.50 14.37 -22.93
CA TYR A 152 -7.02 13.50 -21.87
C TYR A 152 -8.54 13.51 -21.78
N PRO A 153 -9.23 14.69 -21.80
CA PRO A 153 -10.69 14.72 -21.75
C PRO A 153 -11.36 13.96 -22.91
N ASP A 154 -10.77 14.01 -24.12
CA ASP A 154 -11.29 13.31 -25.31
C ASP A 154 -11.03 11.79 -25.25
N LEU A 155 -9.87 11.40 -24.72
CA LEU A 155 -9.45 10.00 -24.65
C LEU A 155 -10.10 9.25 -23.50
N MET A 156 -10.40 9.94 -22.40
CA MET A 156 -10.92 9.38 -21.15
C MET A 156 -12.11 8.41 -21.35
N PRO A 157 -13.13 8.69 -22.19
CA PRO A 157 -14.22 7.75 -22.43
C PRO A 157 -13.80 6.43 -23.09
N THR A 158 -12.66 6.41 -23.79
CA THR A 158 -12.16 5.24 -24.53
C THR A 158 -11.21 4.36 -23.72
N LEU A 159 -10.72 4.85 -22.58
CA LEU A 159 -9.77 4.14 -21.72
C LEU A 159 -10.41 2.93 -21.02
N GLN A 160 -9.62 2.14 -20.30
CA GLN A 160 -10.14 1.06 -19.45
C GLN A 160 -11.08 1.61 -18.35
N PRO A 161 -12.08 0.84 -17.87
CA PRO A 161 -13.13 1.34 -16.97
C PRO A 161 -12.63 2.18 -15.77
N HIS A 162 -11.59 1.72 -15.08
CA HIS A 162 -11.00 2.44 -13.94
C HIS A 162 -10.38 3.78 -14.35
N SER A 163 -9.73 3.84 -15.51
CA SER A 163 -9.09 5.03 -16.07
C SER A 163 -10.08 6.09 -16.54
N ARG A 164 -11.35 5.76 -16.76
CA ARG A 164 -12.38 6.72 -17.21
C ARG A 164 -12.84 7.70 -16.15
N THR A 165 -12.56 7.40 -14.88
CA THR A 165 -13.13 8.10 -13.72
C THR A 165 -12.09 8.78 -12.84
N HIS A 166 -10.81 8.69 -13.21
CA HIS A 166 -9.69 9.22 -12.44
C HIS A 166 -8.84 10.16 -13.32
N PRO A 167 -8.01 11.05 -12.74
CA PRO A 167 -7.01 11.79 -13.51
C PRO A 167 -5.95 10.87 -14.14
N PRO A 168 -5.13 11.35 -15.11
CA PRO A 168 -4.15 10.51 -15.82
C PRO A 168 -2.97 10.02 -14.95
N GLY A 169 -2.86 10.48 -13.70
CA GLY A 169 -1.72 10.21 -12.81
C GLY A 169 -1.30 8.74 -12.72
N PRO A 170 -2.21 7.79 -12.45
CA PRO A 170 -1.87 6.37 -12.42
C PRO A 170 -1.35 5.82 -13.75
N ILE A 171 -1.89 6.27 -14.88
CA ILE A 171 -1.40 5.87 -16.22
C ILE A 171 0.04 6.36 -16.39
N LEU A 172 0.32 7.62 -16.03
CA LEU A 172 1.66 8.21 -16.12
C LEU A 172 2.66 7.50 -15.21
N PHE A 173 2.23 7.07 -14.02
CA PHE A 173 3.04 6.30 -13.09
C PHE A 173 3.55 5.01 -13.76
N TYR A 174 2.66 4.18 -14.30
CA TYR A 174 3.04 2.95 -15.00
C TYR A 174 3.83 3.22 -16.28
N TRP A 175 3.41 4.21 -17.07
CA TRP A 175 4.10 4.59 -18.30
C TRP A 175 5.56 4.97 -18.03
N SER A 176 5.84 5.67 -16.92
CA SER A 176 7.20 6.12 -16.58
C SER A 176 8.18 4.96 -16.38
N PHE A 177 7.76 3.86 -15.75
CA PHE A 177 8.60 2.68 -15.58
C PHE A 177 8.82 1.94 -16.90
N ASN A 178 7.75 1.80 -17.71
CA ASN A 178 7.86 1.17 -19.02
C ASN A 178 8.83 1.96 -19.92
N ALA A 179 8.65 3.28 -20.00
CA ALA A 179 9.52 4.17 -20.78
C ALA A 179 10.97 4.15 -20.28
N PHE A 180 11.19 4.07 -18.96
CA PHE A 180 12.53 3.93 -18.39
C PHE A 180 13.20 2.64 -18.89
N TYR A 181 12.54 1.49 -18.79
CA TYR A 181 13.13 0.22 -19.22
C TYR A 181 13.21 0.05 -20.74
N GLU A 182 12.31 0.67 -21.51
CA GLU A 182 12.44 0.77 -22.97
C GLU A 182 13.69 1.57 -23.35
N ARG A 183 13.97 2.66 -22.61
CA ARG A 183 15.16 3.48 -22.83
C ARG A 183 16.45 2.78 -22.39
N PHE A 184 16.38 1.93 -21.37
CA PHE A 184 17.51 1.20 -20.79
C PHE A 184 17.26 -0.31 -20.75
N PRO A 185 17.31 -1.02 -21.90
CA PRO A 185 17.00 -2.45 -21.96
C PRO A 185 17.84 -3.33 -21.03
N SER A 186 19.12 -2.99 -20.84
CA SER A 186 20.01 -3.71 -19.92
C SER A 186 19.56 -3.61 -18.45
N ALA A 187 18.90 -2.52 -18.06
CA ALA A 187 18.31 -2.42 -16.72
C ALA A 187 17.08 -3.31 -16.58
N ALA A 188 16.32 -3.52 -17.66
CA ALA A 188 15.17 -4.43 -17.68
C ALA A 188 15.65 -5.88 -17.55
N GLU A 189 16.65 -6.26 -18.33
CA GLU A 189 17.28 -7.59 -18.27
C GLU A 189 17.88 -7.85 -16.88
N TRP A 190 18.60 -6.88 -16.32
CA TRP A 190 19.15 -6.99 -14.98
C TRP A 190 18.04 -7.16 -13.93
N ALA A 191 16.98 -6.36 -14.00
CA ALA A 191 15.86 -6.44 -13.05
C ALA A 191 15.18 -7.81 -13.13
N LEU A 192 14.87 -8.31 -14.32
CA LEU A 192 14.25 -9.62 -14.49
C LEU A 192 15.18 -10.76 -14.07
N SER A 193 16.46 -10.67 -14.39
CA SER A 193 17.48 -11.66 -14.00
C SER A 193 17.66 -11.72 -12.48
N ALA A 194 17.69 -10.57 -11.80
CA ALA A 194 17.82 -10.50 -10.34
C ALA A 194 16.64 -11.15 -9.61
N LEU A 195 15.49 -11.29 -10.28
CA LEU A 195 14.28 -11.88 -9.73
C LEU A 195 14.10 -13.33 -10.12
N HIS A 196 14.87 -13.82 -11.08
CA HIS A 196 14.70 -15.15 -11.62
C HIS A 196 14.87 -16.21 -10.53
N GLY A 197 13.89 -17.11 -10.41
CA GLY A 197 13.87 -18.16 -9.38
C GLY A 197 13.58 -17.68 -7.95
N SER A 198 13.33 -16.39 -7.73
CA SER A 198 12.90 -15.87 -6.44
C SER A 198 11.37 -15.93 -6.28
N SER A 199 10.87 -15.70 -5.05
CA SER A 199 9.42 -15.49 -4.81
C SER A 199 8.85 -14.24 -5.48
N PHE A 200 9.69 -13.43 -6.11
CA PHE A 200 9.32 -12.25 -6.88
C PHE A 200 9.42 -12.46 -8.39
N ASP A 201 9.78 -13.66 -8.87
CA ASP A 201 9.94 -13.95 -10.31
C ASP A 201 8.60 -13.74 -11.04
N PRO A 202 8.48 -12.75 -11.95
CA PRO A 202 7.21 -12.49 -12.61
C PRO A 202 6.89 -13.51 -13.72
N ALA A 203 7.83 -14.38 -14.13
CA ALA A 203 7.73 -15.17 -15.35
C ALA A 203 6.48 -16.07 -15.40
N GLY A 204 6.19 -16.82 -14.33
CA GLY A 204 5.06 -17.74 -14.28
C GLY A 204 3.69 -17.06 -14.44
N PRO A 205 3.33 -16.11 -13.55
CA PRO A 205 2.06 -15.40 -13.67
C PRO A 205 1.95 -14.56 -14.94
N VAL A 206 3.05 -13.92 -15.38
CA VAL A 206 3.04 -13.16 -16.63
C VAL A 206 2.70 -14.06 -17.81
N ALA A 207 3.34 -15.23 -17.94
CA ALA A 207 3.07 -16.15 -19.04
C ALA A 207 1.59 -16.57 -19.10
N LYS A 208 0.97 -16.83 -17.95
CA LYS A 208 -0.46 -17.15 -17.88
C LYS A 208 -1.34 -15.98 -18.33
N VAL A 209 -0.99 -14.76 -17.95
CA VAL A 209 -1.73 -13.56 -18.38
C VAL A 209 -1.53 -13.32 -19.89
N GLU A 210 -0.31 -13.52 -20.41
CA GLU A 210 0.00 -13.41 -21.84
C GLU A 210 -0.85 -14.40 -22.67
N GLU A 211 -0.97 -15.64 -22.21
CA GLU A 211 -1.80 -16.68 -22.82
C GLU A 211 -3.28 -16.26 -22.86
N VAL A 212 -3.85 -15.88 -21.70
CA VAL A 212 -5.27 -15.54 -21.61
C VAL A 212 -5.61 -14.30 -22.45
N MET A 213 -4.69 -13.33 -22.51
CA MET A 213 -4.91 -12.10 -23.28
C MET A 213 -4.53 -12.20 -24.75
N ASN A 214 -3.86 -13.28 -25.16
CA ASN A 214 -3.23 -13.39 -26.47
C ASN A 214 -2.34 -12.16 -26.77
N TYR A 215 -1.54 -11.75 -25.79
CA TYR A 215 -0.66 -10.58 -25.87
C TYR A 215 0.70 -10.91 -25.26
N THR A 216 1.79 -10.60 -25.94
CA THR A 216 3.15 -10.81 -25.41
C THR A 216 3.71 -9.48 -24.90
N PHE A 217 4.00 -9.42 -23.60
CA PHE A 217 4.65 -8.26 -22.99
C PHE A 217 6.13 -8.21 -23.35
N THR A 218 6.62 -7.01 -23.60
CA THR A 218 8.07 -6.79 -23.78
C THR A 218 8.81 -6.94 -22.45
N PRO A 219 10.13 -7.22 -22.44
CA PRO A 219 10.92 -7.23 -21.21
C PRO A 219 10.79 -5.93 -20.40
N ALA A 220 10.71 -4.79 -21.09
CA ALA A 220 10.53 -3.49 -20.45
C ALA A 220 9.19 -3.36 -19.73
N GLN A 221 8.11 -3.86 -20.33
CA GLN A 221 6.80 -3.92 -19.69
C GLN A 221 6.81 -4.87 -18.48
N LYS A 222 7.39 -6.07 -18.61
CA LYS A 222 7.49 -7.03 -17.48
C LYS A 222 8.26 -6.42 -16.29
N ALA A 223 9.41 -5.81 -16.56
CA ALA A 223 10.20 -5.12 -15.55
C ALA A 223 9.45 -3.90 -14.98
N GLY A 224 8.79 -3.12 -15.83
CA GLY A 224 8.04 -1.93 -15.43
C GLY A 224 6.86 -2.25 -14.51
N ALA A 225 6.08 -3.28 -14.84
CA ALA A 225 4.98 -3.77 -14.00
C ALA A 225 5.49 -4.19 -12.62
N TRP A 226 6.57 -4.96 -12.56
CA TRP A 226 7.14 -5.42 -11.29
C TRP A 226 7.65 -4.26 -10.44
N THR A 227 8.48 -3.39 -11.02
CA THR A 227 9.05 -2.23 -10.32
C THR A 227 7.94 -1.30 -9.82
N ALA A 228 6.91 -1.06 -10.62
CA ALA A 228 5.74 -0.29 -10.21
C ALA A 228 5.01 -0.94 -9.02
N SER A 229 4.86 -2.26 -9.03
CA SER A 229 4.15 -3.01 -7.99
C SER A 229 4.84 -2.92 -6.62
N ILE A 230 6.16 -2.82 -6.59
CA ILE A 230 6.94 -2.65 -5.34
C ILE A 230 7.08 -1.18 -4.94
N SER A 231 7.18 -0.30 -5.93
CA SER A 231 7.30 1.14 -5.70
C SER A 231 6.03 1.73 -5.10
N LEU A 232 4.86 1.18 -5.42
CA LEU A 232 3.59 1.71 -4.94
C LEU A 232 3.43 1.58 -3.41
N PRO A 233 3.67 0.42 -2.78
CA PRO A 233 3.79 0.28 -1.32
C PRO A 233 4.80 1.24 -0.67
N LEU A 234 5.95 1.46 -1.32
CA LEU A 234 6.94 2.44 -0.84
C LEU A 234 6.37 3.86 -0.89
N ALA A 235 5.73 4.25 -2.00
CA ALA A 235 5.10 5.56 -2.14
C ALA A 235 4.00 5.77 -1.09
N PHE A 236 3.20 4.75 -0.79
CA PHE A 236 2.21 4.81 0.30
C PHE A 236 2.87 5.01 1.67
N GLY A 237 4.02 4.39 1.92
CA GLY A 237 4.81 4.63 3.14
C GLY A 237 5.19 6.10 3.32
N LEU A 238 5.37 6.88 2.24
CA LEU A 238 5.70 8.30 2.33
C LEU A 238 4.58 9.15 2.95
N THR A 239 3.34 8.64 3.01
CA THR A 239 2.23 9.32 3.71
C THR A 239 2.45 9.41 5.23
N LEU A 240 3.34 8.58 5.80
CA LEU A 240 3.69 8.61 7.22
C LEU A 240 4.32 9.96 7.63
N PHE A 241 5.08 10.60 6.75
CA PHE A 241 5.75 11.87 7.04
C PHE A 241 4.76 13.03 7.25
N PRO A 242 3.86 13.36 6.29
CA PRO A 242 2.89 14.42 6.50
C PRO A 242 1.92 14.09 7.65
N LEU A 243 1.56 12.83 7.84
CA LEU A 243 0.74 12.40 8.99
C LEU A 243 1.45 12.66 10.33
N TYR A 244 2.75 12.34 10.41
CA TYR A 244 3.56 12.63 11.59
C TYR A 244 3.59 14.15 11.88
N TYR A 245 3.88 14.98 10.87
CA TYR A 245 3.93 16.43 11.07
C TYR A 245 2.57 17.02 11.45
N LEU A 246 1.49 16.51 10.86
CA LEU A 246 0.13 16.91 11.22
C LEU A 246 -0.19 16.51 12.67
N ALA A 247 0.07 15.26 13.05
CA ALA A 247 -0.16 14.76 14.41
C ALA A 247 0.64 15.56 15.44
N ARG A 248 1.92 15.84 15.15
CA ARG A 248 2.77 16.68 15.99
C ARG A 248 2.21 18.10 16.15
N ARG A 249 1.70 18.71 15.08
CA ARG A 249 1.10 20.05 15.13
C ARG A 249 -0.18 20.07 15.97
N LEU A 250 -1.00 19.03 15.87
CA LEU A 250 -2.28 18.92 16.59
C LEU A 250 -2.09 18.57 18.08
N ALA A 251 -1.09 17.77 18.42
CA ALA A 251 -0.80 17.38 19.81
C ALA A 251 -0.25 18.55 20.67
N GLY A 252 0.13 19.67 20.06
CA GLY A 252 0.68 20.83 20.76
C GLY A 252 2.04 20.56 21.44
N PRO A 253 2.44 21.35 22.44
CA PRO A 253 3.73 21.23 23.13
C PRO A 253 3.94 19.93 23.92
N LEU A 254 3.00 18.98 23.92
CA LEU A 254 3.13 17.70 24.64
C LEU A 254 4.20 16.76 24.04
N LEU A 255 4.80 17.14 22.91
CA LEU A 255 5.85 16.40 22.19
C LEU A 255 7.10 17.28 21.91
N ALA A 256 7.18 18.47 22.51
CA ALA A 256 8.36 19.35 22.45
C ALA A 256 9.14 19.25 23.75
#